data_AF-A0A7S2PXU9-F1
#
_entry.id   AF-A0A7S2PXU9-F1
#
_cell.length_a   1.000
_cell.length_b   1.000
_cell.length_c   1.000
_cell.angle_alpha   90.00
_cell.angle_beta   90.00
_cell.angle_gamma   90.00
#
_symmetry.space_group_name_H-M   'P 1'
#
loop_
_entity.id
_entity.type
_entity.pdbx_description
1 polymer ?
#
loop_
_entity_poly.entity_id
_entity_poly.type
_entity_poly.pdbx_seq_one_letter_code
_entity_poly.pdbx_strand_id
1 'polypeptide(L)'
;RELAKKKEDDDEDTAKNHVSEMMTSNEPDPNKQSNNSNSNLILVSGTSGTGKSALIQKGLGDPAANRGYIFASGKFEDKLLRPLSAFSDAMTCLAKCITVEHNKKGGFSSSGGSSIAALIRDKIQNEFDETDVEQLRCVFPGCAEILGTRRTSLFRSSSQAQADKAAFCRGGSGSRLGRLSLNLLGGKESISRMHYAVRRLLKIVCSHFKGVVLFIDDLQWSDTATLDLLKSIVLDGEIPS
;
A
#
# COMPACT_ATOMS: atom_id res chain seq x y z
N ARG A 1 -32.37 -5.54 12.33
CA ARG A 1 -31.42 -4.96 13.32
C ARG A 1 -30.62 -6.05 14.02
N GLU A 2 -31.23 -7.13 14.53
CA GLU A 2 -30.48 -8.28 15.09
C GLU A 2 -29.62 -9.04 14.04
N LEU A 3 -30.12 -9.24 12.82
CA LEU A 3 -29.37 -9.93 11.77
C LEU A 3 -28.14 -9.14 11.26
N ALA A 4 -28.14 -7.81 11.42
CA ALA A 4 -26.99 -6.97 11.04
C ALA A 4 -25.93 -6.99 12.15
N LYS A 5 -26.36 -6.89 13.43
CA LYS A 5 -25.48 -7.04 14.58
C LYS A 5 -24.78 -8.40 14.63
N LYS A 6 -25.52 -9.48 14.37
CA LYS A 6 -24.94 -10.83 14.40
C LYS A 6 -23.86 -11.01 13.33
N LYS A 7 -24.02 -10.35 12.17
CA LYS A 7 -23.02 -10.37 11.10
C LYS A 7 -21.79 -9.50 11.42
N GLU A 8 -21.99 -8.35 12.06
CA GLU A 8 -20.91 -7.49 12.57
C GLU A 8 -20.04 -8.22 13.61
N ASP A 9 -20.68 -8.92 14.55
CA ASP A 9 -19.98 -9.68 15.60
C ASP A 9 -19.16 -10.86 15.02
N ASP A 10 -19.72 -11.61 14.06
CA ASP A 10 -19.05 -12.75 13.40
C ASP A 10 -17.83 -12.31 12.54
N ASP A 11 -17.93 -11.19 11.83
CA ASP A 11 -16.85 -10.66 10.98
C ASP A 11 -15.72 -10.02 11.85
N GLU A 12 -16.06 -9.37 12.97
CA GLU A 12 -15.09 -8.81 13.93
C GLU A 12 -14.26 -9.92 14.60
N ASP A 13 -14.91 -11.01 15.02
CA ASP A 13 -14.22 -12.15 15.65
C ASP A 13 -13.34 -12.91 14.64
N THR A 14 -13.76 -12.99 13.37
CA THR A 14 -12.95 -13.60 12.31
C THR A 14 -11.67 -12.81 12.04
N ALA A 15 -11.76 -11.47 11.94
CA ALA A 15 -10.59 -10.62 11.74
C ALA A 15 -9.62 -10.67 12.94
N LYS A 16 -10.16 -10.62 14.17
CA LYS A 16 -9.35 -10.73 15.40
C LYS A 16 -8.63 -12.07 15.50
N ASN A 17 -9.30 -13.18 15.17
CA ASN A 17 -8.70 -14.51 15.19
C ASN A 17 -7.57 -14.61 14.15
N HIS A 18 -7.78 -14.10 12.94
CA HIS A 18 -6.77 -14.13 11.89
C HIS A 18 -5.55 -13.26 12.22
N VAL A 19 -5.76 -12.07 12.80
CA VAL A 19 -4.67 -11.19 13.25
C VAL A 19 -3.95 -11.77 14.48
N SER A 20 -4.68 -12.40 15.39
CA SER A 20 -4.07 -13.09 16.54
C SER A 20 -3.21 -14.26 16.08
N GLU A 21 -3.68 -15.04 15.09
CA GLU A 21 -2.90 -16.11 14.46
C GLU A 21 -1.59 -15.57 13.86
N MET A 22 -1.64 -14.43 13.15
CA MET A 22 -0.45 -13.74 12.62
C MET A 22 0.55 -13.35 13.73
N MET A 23 0.06 -12.94 14.90
CA MET A 23 0.90 -12.58 16.04
C MET A 23 1.49 -13.81 16.74
N THR A 24 0.82 -14.97 16.68
CA THR A 24 1.24 -16.20 17.34
C THR A 24 2.13 -17.12 16.49
N SER A 25 2.13 -17.00 15.15
CA SER A 25 2.90 -17.87 14.24
C SER A 25 4.43 -17.67 14.26
N ASN A 26 4.96 -16.90 15.21
CA ASN A 26 6.39 -16.72 15.46
C ASN A 26 6.94 -17.75 16.47
N GLU A 27 6.60 -19.05 16.34
CA GLU A 27 7.37 -20.10 17.02
C GLU A 27 8.76 -20.18 16.35
N PRO A 28 9.86 -19.97 17.09
CA PRO A 28 11.19 -19.92 16.50
C PRO A 28 11.64 -21.33 16.08
N ASP A 29 11.73 -21.56 14.77
CA ASP A 29 12.39 -22.74 14.20
C ASP A 29 13.90 -22.65 14.46
N PRO A 30 14.52 -23.58 15.22
CA PRO A 30 15.91 -23.47 15.68
C PRO A 30 16.95 -23.52 14.55
N ASN A 31 16.57 -23.85 13.31
CA ASN A 31 17.49 -23.95 12.17
C ASN A 31 17.39 -22.83 11.13
N LYS A 32 16.55 -21.81 11.33
CA LYS A 32 16.45 -20.68 10.40
C LYS A 32 17.33 -19.53 10.90
N GLN A 33 18.43 -19.25 10.21
CA GLN A 33 19.23 -18.04 10.43
C GLN A 33 18.31 -16.81 10.36
N SER A 34 18.11 -16.17 11.51
CA SER A 34 17.32 -14.96 11.70
C SER A 34 17.99 -13.80 10.95
N ASN A 35 17.62 -13.62 9.67
CA ASN A 35 17.75 -12.32 9.05
C ASN A 35 16.80 -11.38 9.80
N ASN A 36 17.39 -10.49 10.58
CA ASN A 36 16.74 -9.60 11.54
C ASN A 36 16.02 -8.45 10.82
N SER A 37 15.02 -8.74 10.00
CA SER A 37 14.12 -7.75 9.39
C SER A 37 12.86 -7.61 10.24
N ASN A 38 12.78 -6.50 10.96
CA ASN A 38 11.74 -6.29 11.98
C ASN A 38 10.55 -5.52 11.41
N SER A 39 9.85 -6.09 10.41
CA SER A 39 8.52 -5.62 10.04
C SER A 39 7.55 -5.94 11.17
N ASN A 40 7.21 -4.92 11.96
CA ASN A 40 6.37 -5.08 13.14
C ASN A 40 4.91 -4.76 12.84
N LEU A 41 4.01 -5.63 13.30
CA LEU A 41 2.55 -5.40 13.25
C LEU A 41 2.05 -5.03 14.65
N ILE A 42 1.33 -3.91 14.75
CA ILE A 42 0.72 -3.46 16.01
C ILE A 42 -0.78 -3.35 15.80
N LEU A 43 -1.56 -4.07 16.62
CA LEU A 43 -3.02 -3.94 16.65
C LEU A 43 -3.42 -2.96 17.75
N VAL A 44 -4.22 -1.95 17.40
CA VAL A 44 -4.74 -0.96 18.34
C VAL A 44 -6.25 -1.13 18.45
N SER A 45 -6.71 -1.77 19.53
CA SER A 45 -8.12 -2.01 19.81
C SER A 45 -8.65 -1.10 20.94
N GLY A 46 -9.97 -0.94 21.00
CA GLY A 46 -10.63 -0.13 22.03
C GLY A 46 -12.02 0.30 21.60
N THR A 47 -12.81 0.85 22.52
CA THR A 47 -14.20 1.24 22.26
C THR A 47 -14.31 2.30 21.16
N SER A 48 -15.41 2.29 20.40
CA SER A 48 -15.64 3.27 19.34
C SER A 48 -15.66 4.70 19.90
N GLY A 49 -15.17 5.67 19.14
CA GLY A 49 -15.15 7.09 19.54
C GLY A 49 -14.07 7.51 20.54
N THR A 50 -13.24 6.59 21.05
CA THR A 50 -12.13 6.90 21.99
C THR A 50 -10.96 7.67 21.39
N GLY A 51 -10.97 7.91 20.08
CA GLY A 51 -9.91 8.66 19.40
C GLY A 51 -8.70 7.84 18.97
N LYS A 52 -8.83 6.50 18.82
CA LYS A 52 -7.74 5.62 18.33
C LYS A 52 -7.10 6.14 17.03
N SER A 53 -7.89 6.43 16.00
CA SER A 53 -7.39 6.94 14.73
C SER A 53 -6.72 8.31 14.88
N ALA A 54 -7.26 9.18 15.74
CA ALA A 54 -6.67 10.50 16.02
C ALA A 54 -5.34 10.37 16.77
N LEU A 55 -5.24 9.43 17.72
CA LEU A 55 -4.00 9.11 18.44
C LEU A 55 -2.92 8.61 17.49
N ILE A 56 -3.25 7.72 16.55
CA ILE A 56 -2.27 7.22 15.59
C ILE A 56 -1.88 8.29 14.58
N GLN A 57 -2.85 8.98 13.96
CA GLN A 57 -2.53 9.99 12.95
C GLN A 57 -1.73 11.17 13.51
N LYS A 58 -2.16 11.74 14.64
CA LYS A 58 -1.49 12.92 15.24
C LYS A 58 -0.36 12.55 16.19
N GLY A 59 -0.55 11.51 16.99
CA GLY A 59 0.42 11.10 18.01
C GLY A 59 1.56 10.25 17.49
N LEU A 60 1.37 9.51 16.38
CA LEU A 60 2.41 8.72 15.74
C LEU A 60 2.79 9.25 14.36
N GLY A 61 1.82 9.60 13.51
CA GLY A 61 2.06 10.04 12.13
C GLY A 61 2.94 11.27 12.05
N ASP A 62 2.55 12.38 12.69
CA ASP A 62 3.32 13.63 12.65
C ASP A 62 4.74 13.46 13.26
N PRO A 63 4.92 12.81 14.43
CA PRO A 63 6.25 12.57 14.98
C PRO A 63 7.11 11.62 14.13
N ALA A 64 6.52 10.60 13.50
CA ALA A 64 7.23 9.69 12.62
C ALA A 64 7.74 10.41 11.36
N ALA A 65 6.88 11.23 10.73
CA ALA A 65 7.26 12.05 9.59
C ALA A 65 8.43 12.99 9.92
N ASN A 66 8.38 13.66 11.09
CA ASN A 66 9.47 14.51 11.57
C ASN A 66 10.78 13.76 11.84
N ARG A 67 10.73 12.44 12.03
CA ARG A 67 11.91 11.59 12.25
C ARG A 67 12.45 10.94 10.96
N GLY A 68 11.83 11.20 9.81
CA GLY A 68 12.25 10.70 8.50
C GLY A 68 11.58 9.39 8.06
N TYR A 69 10.49 8.98 8.72
CA TYR A 69 9.63 7.89 8.28
C TYR A 69 8.58 8.43 7.30
N ILE A 70 8.11 7.58 6.38
CA ILE A 70 6.88 7.86 5.64
C ILE A 70 5.71 7.31 6.44
N PHE A 71 4.73 8.15 6.73
CA PHE A 71 3.45 7.72 7.25
C PHE A 71 2.44 7.63 6.11
N ALA A 72 1.86 6.44 5.92
CA ALA A 72 0.85 6.17 4.91
C ALA A 72 -0.37 5.55 5.57
N SER A 73 -1.55 6.08 5.27
CA SER A 73 -2.79 5.62 5.89
C SER A 73 -3.87 5.29 4.88
N GLY A 74 -4.62 4.24 5.16
CA GLY A 74 -5.83 3.88 4.42
C GLY A 74 -6.91 3.39 5.35
N LYS A 75 -8.15 3.38 4.85
CA LYS A 75 -9.33 3.11 5.66
C LYS A 75 -10.27 2.20 4.90
N PHE A 76 -10.84 1.21 5.57
CA PHE A 76 -11.87 0.37 4.94
C PHE A 76 -13.19 1.14 4.79
N GLU A 77 -13.87 0.88 3.68
CA GLU A 77 -15.22 1.38 3.44
C GLU A 77 -16.22 0.23 3.62
N ASP A 78 -17.03 0.29 4.68
CA ASP A 78 -18.09 -0.66 5.04
C ASP A 78 -19.01 -1.04 3.85
N LYS A 79 -19.25 -0.12 2.92
CA LYS A 79 -20.20 -0.33 1.80
C LYS A 79 -19.57 -0.79 0.49
N LEU A 80 -18.24 -0.92 0.43
CA LEU A 80 -17.53 -1.30 -0.80
C LEU A 80 -16.84 -2.65 -0.63
N LEU A 81 -17.34 -3.67 -1.32
CA LEU A 81 -16.63 -4.94 -1.54
C LEU A 81 -15.50 -4.77 -2.57
N ARG A 82 -14.59 -3.83 -2.31
CA ARG A 82 -13.36 -3.67 -3.08
C ARG A 82 -12.24 -4.33 -2.27
N PRO A 83 -11.70 -5.48 -2.73
CA PRO A 83 -10.59 -6.10 -2.04
C PRO A 83 -9.36 -5.20 -2.08
N LEU A 84 -8.53 -5.29 -1.04
CA LEU A 84 -7.35 -4.44 -0.87
C LEU A 84 -7.69 -2.95 -0.79
N SER A 85 -8.94 -2.55 -0.52
CA SER A 85 -9.38 -1.14 -0.55
C SER A 85 -8.55 -0.25 0.37
N ALA A 86 -8.53 -0.55 1.66
CA ALA A 86 -7.76 0.24 2.63
C ALA A 86 -6.26 0.21 2.33
N PHE A 87 -5.72 -0.93 1.87
CA PHE A 87 -4.32 -1.02 1.48
C PHE A 87 -4.02 -0.17 0.24
N SER A 88 -4.92 -0.16 -0.75
CA SER A 88 -4.81 0.65 -1.97
C SER A 88 -4.84 2.14 -1.66
N ASP A 89 -5.69 2.55 -0.72
CA ASP A 89 -5.72 3.92 -0.21
C ASP A 89 -4.42 4.29 0.48
N ALA A 90 -3.88 3.40 1.31
CA ALA A 90 -2.60 3.60 1.97
C ALA A 90 -1.43 3.68 0.98
N MET A 91 -1.40 2.83 -0.05
CA MET A 91 -0.41 2.89 -1.13
C MET A 91 -0.52 4.18 -1.96
N THR A 92 -1.74 4.67 -2.17
CA THR A 92 -1.99 5.99 -2.78
C THR A 92 -1.49 7.12 -1.90
N CYS A 93 -1.70 7.04 -0.58
CA CYS A 93 -1.18 7.99 0.40
C CYS A 93 0.35 8.00 0.38
N LEU A 94 0.99 6.83 0.43
CA LEU A 94 2.44 6.64 0.32
C LEU A 94 2.97 7.28 -0.96
N ALA A 95 2.28 7.07 -2.09
CA ALA A 95 2.72 7.61 -3.36
C ALA A 95 2.70 9.15 -3.38
N LYS A 96 1.65 9.74 -2.83
CA LYS A 96 1.55 11.20 -2.65
C LYS A 96 2.65 11.73 -1.73
N CYS A 97 2.93 11.06 -0.61
CA CYS A 97 3.97 11.49 0.32
C CYS A 97 5.36 11.57 -0.35
N ILE A 98 5.73 10.55 -1.12
CA ILE A 98 7.01 10.53 -1.86
C ILE A 98 7.07 11.66 -2.89
N THR A 99 5.98 11.92 -3.61
CA THR A 99 5.91 13.02 -4.59
C THR A 99 5.90 14.40 -3.92
N VAL A 100 5.32 14.57 -2.74
CA VAL A 100 5.31 15.85 -2.01
C VAL A 100 6.68 16.17 -1.41
N GLU A 101 7.38 15.18 -0.86
CA GLU A 101 8.74 15.36 -0.33
C GLU A 101 9.74 15.80 -1.41
N HIS A 102 9.47 15.50 -2.69
CA HIS A 102 10.21 16.05 -3.83
C HIS A 102 10.09 17.58 -3.92
N ASN A 103 8.94 18.16 -3.55
CA ASN A 103 8.61 19.57 -3.79
C ASN A 103 8.99 20.51 -2.63
N LYS A 104 9.10 20.01 -1.40
CA LYS A 104 9.48 20.83 -0.23
C LYS A 104 10.91 21.40 -0.30
N LYS A 105 11.82 20.77 -1.05
CA LYS A 105 13.20 21.25 -1.25
C LYS A 105 13.34 22.32 -2.35
N GLY A 106 12.24 22.87 -2.87
CA GLY A 106 12.22 23.87 -3.95
C GLY A 106 12.44 25.34 -3.52
N GLY A 107 12.72 25.61 -2.25
CA GLY A 107 13.11 26.93 -1.77
C GLY A 107 14.62 27.15 -1.95
N PHE A 108 15.02 27.68 -3.11
CA PHE A 108 16.36 28.20 -3.39
C PHE A 108 17.51 27.16 -3.35
N SER A 109 17.77 26.45 -4.45
CA SER A 109 19.12 25.96 -4.83
C SER A 109 19.17 25.41 -6.25
N SER A 110 19.94 26.10 -7.07
CA SER A 110 20.70 25.58 -8.21
C SER A 110 21.67 24.47 -7.78
N SER A 111 21.39 23.21 -8.13
CA SER A 111 22.36 22.11 -8.20
C SER A 111 21.63 20.85 -8.67
N GLY A 112 22.19 20.15 -9.67
CA GLY A 112 21.59 18.97 -10.32
C GLY A 112 21.49 17.71 -9.44
N GLY A 113 20.93 17.83 -8.24
CA GLY A 113 20.61 16.68 -7.39
C GLY A 113 19.32 15.99 -7.88
N SER A 114 19.42 14.71 -8.24
CA SER A 114 18.24 13.89 -8.51
C SER A 114 17.40 13.79 -7.24
N SER A 115 16.15 14.24 -7.30
CA SER A 115 15.27 14.21 -6.13
C SER A 115 14.98 12.77 -5.69
N ILE A 116 14.67 12.56 -4.42
CA ILE A 116 14.41 11.23 -3.84
C ILE A 116 13.33 10.48 -4.64
N ALA A 117 12.26 11.16 -5.07
CA ALA A 117 11.23 10.53 -5.89
C ALA A 117 11.76 10.13 -7.28
N ALA A 118 12.72 10.86 -7.85
CA ALA A 118 13.37 10.48 -9.11
C ALA A 118 14.28 9.26 -8.93
N LEU A 119 15.02 9.17 -7.81
CA LEU A 119 15.83 8.00 -7.46
C LEU A 119 14.97 6.74 -7.24
N ILE A 120 13.85 6.88 -6.53
CA ILE A 120 12.89 5.78 -6.33
C ILE A 120 12.31 5.33 -7.66
N ARG A 121 11.89 6.29 -8.51
CA ARG A 121 11.39 5.98 -9.87
C ARG A 121 12.42 5.22 -10.70
N ASP A 122 13.68 5.67 -10.69
CA ASP A 122 14.77 5.03 -11.42
C ASP A 122 15.01 3.59 -10.91
N LYS A 123 15.08 3.39 -9.59
CA LYS A 123 15.19 2.04 -9.01
C LYS A 123 14.02 1.15 -9.37
N ILE A 124 12.79 1.65 -9.31
CA ILE A 124 11.61 0.88 -9.72
C ILE A 124 11.73 0.46 -11.19
N GLN A 125 12.11 1.38 -12.08
CA GLN A 125 12.27 1.08 -13.51
C GLN A 125 13.37 0.07 -13.81
N ASN A 126 14.40 -0.02 -12.95
CA ASN A 126 15.50 -0.96 -13.08
C ASN A 126 15.20 -2.34 -12.45
N GLU A 127 14.34 -2.40 -11.44
CA GLU A 127 14.06 -3.62 -10.67
C GLU A 127 12.74 -4.31 -11.02
N PHE A 128 11.78 -3.60 -11.64
CA PHE A 128 10.47 -4.12 -11.98
C PHE A 128 10.32 -4.36 -13.49
N ASP A 129 9.77 -5.52 -13.85
CA ASP A 129 9.39 -5.82 -15.22
C ASP A 129 8.06 -5.12 -15.61
N GLU A 130 7.79 -5.04 -16.91
CA GLU A 130 6.56 -4.40 -17.42
C GLU A 130 5.28 -5.06 -16.89
N THR A 131 5.32 -6.38 -16.69
CA THR A 131 4.22 -7.15 -16.10
C THR A 131 3.97 -6.73 -14.65
N ASP A 132 5.02 -6.57 -13.84
CA ASP A 132 4.88 -6.20 -12.42
C ASP A 132 4.33 -4.78 -12.28
N VAL A 133 4.83 -3.87 -13.11
CA VAL A 133 4.34 -2.48 -13.17
C VAL A 133 2.85 -2.45 -13.54
N GLU A 134 2.43 -3.22 -14.55
CA GLU A 134 1.03 -3.24 -14.96
C GLU A 134 0.13 -3.86 -13.88
N GLN A 135 0.55 -4.96 -13.25
CA GLN A 135 -0.17 -5.56 -12.12
C GLN A 135 -0.33 -4.56 -10.97
N LEU A 136 0.74 -3.86 -10.58
CA LEU A 136 0.68 -2.83 -9.55
C LEU A 136 -0.23 -1.67 -9.93
N ARG A 137 -0.25 -1.24 -11.21
CA ARG A 137 -1.17 -0.19 -11.68
C ARG A 137 -2.62 -0.64 -11.66
N CYS A 138 -2.91 -1.90 -11.97
CA CYS A 138 -4.25 -2.46 -11.92
C CYS A 138 -4.80 -2.55 -10.49
N VAL A 139 -3.95 -2.91 -9.52
CA VAL A 139 -4.35 -3.10 -8.11
C VAL A 139 -4.30 -1.78 -7.33
N PHE A 140 -3.30 -0.96 -7.60
CA PHE A 140 -3.02 0.31 -6.91
C PHE A 140 -2.93 1.46 -7.91
N PRO A 141 -4.07 1.94 -8.45
CA PRO A 141 -4.08 2.99 -9.47
C PRO A 141 -3.42 4.29 -8.98
N GLY A 142 -3.48 4.59 -7.67
CA GLY A 142 -2.84 5.75 -7.08
C GLY A 142 -1.30 5.71 -7.05
N CYS A 143 -0.68 4.55 -7.32
CA CYS A 143 0.77 4.43 -7.44
C CYS A 143 1.30 4.77 -8.83
N ALA A 144 0.43 5.00 -9.82
CA ALA A 144 0.83 5.22 -11.21
C ALA A 144 1.86 6.35 -11.41
N GLU A 145 1.84 7.38 -10.56
CA GLU A 145 2.82 8.47 -10.60
C GLU A 145 4.24 8.02 -10.23
N ILE A 146 4.38 7.06 -9.31
CA ILE A 146 5.67 6.54 -8.85
C ILE A 146 6.16 5.38 -9.71
N LEU A 147 5.25 4.59 -10.27
CA LEU A 147 5.63 3.51 -11.18
C LEU A 147 6.12 4.04 -12.54
N GLY A 148 5.89 5.33 -12.81
CA GLY A 148 6.26 5.99 -14.05
C GLY A 148 5.31 5.63 -15.20
N THR A 149 5.35 6.45 -16.25
CA THR A 149 4.74 6.08 -17.52
C THR A 149 5.87 5.52 -18.36
N ARG A 150 6.02 4.19 -18.46
CA ARG A 150 6.80 3.66 -19.59
C ARG A 150 6.14 4.25 -20.83
N ARG A 151 6.90 4.98 -21.65
CA ARG A 151 6.46 5.30 -23.01
C ARG A 151 6.29 3.94 -23.68
N THR A 152 5.08 3.42 -23.68
CA THR A 152 4.72 2.26 -24.49
C THR A 152 5.05 2.68 -25.91
N SER A 153 6.15 2.18 -26.46
CA SER A 153 6.59 2.43 -27.83
C SER A 153 5.72 1.66 -28.82
N LEU A 154 4.42 1.61 -28.57
CA LEU A 154 3.43 1.08 -29.48
C LEU A 154 2.74 2.28 -30.11
N PHE A 155 3.13 2.53 -31.36
CA PHE A 155 2.35 3.22 -32.39
C PHE A 155 0.86 3.29 -32.01
N ARG A 156 0.39 4.48 -31.59
CA ARG A 156 -1.04 4.76 -31.45
C ARG A 156 -1.33 6.10 -32.09
N SER A 157 -2.09 6.05 -33.18
CA SER A 157 -2.41 7.17 -34.06
C SER A 157 -3.01 8.34 -33.29
N SER A 158 -2.57 9.55 -33.63
CA SER A 158 -2.76 10.81 -32.90
C SER A 158 -4.21 11.29 -32.68
N SER A 159 -5.23 10.55 -33.09
CA SER A 159 -6.64 10.95 -32.93
C SER A 159 -7.31 10.48 -31.64
N GLN A 160 -6.77 9.46 -30.95
CA GLN A 160 -7.39 8.90 -29.73
C GLN A 160 -6.73 9.35 -28.41
N ALA A 161 -5.49 9.88 -28.47
CA ALA A 161 -4.69 10.20 -27.28
C ALA A 161 -5.15 11.44 -26.50
N GLN A 162 -5.99 12.29 -27.09
CA GLN A 162 -6.57 13.47 -26.41
C GLN A 162 -7.81 13.14 -25.57
N ALA A 163 -8.54 12.06 -25.88
CA ALA A 163 -9.71 11.66 -25.10
C ALA A 163 -9.33 10.97 -23.77
N ASP A 164 -8.28 10.16 -23.77
CA ASP A 164 -7.89 9.34 -22.60
C ASP A 164 -7.13 10.16 -21.53
N LYS A 165 -6.44 11.24 -21.91
CA LYS A 165 -5.77 12.15 -20.96
C LYS A 165 -6.75 12.92 -20.07
N ALA A 166 -7.97 13.16 -20.54
CA ALA A 166 -9.00 13.89 -19.79
C ALA A 166 -9.71 13.02 -18.73
N ALA A 167 -9.67 11.69 -18.87
CA ALA A 167 -10.25 10.75 -17.91
C ALA A 167 -9.30 10.47 -16.73
N PHE A 168 -7.99 10.64 -16.92
CA PHE A 168 -6.98 10.35 -15.90
C PHE A 168 -6.80 11.48 -14.87
N CYS A 169 -7.12 12.73 -15.23
CA CYS A 169 -6.82 13.91 -14.39
C CYS A 169 -8.02 14.54 -13.67
N ARG A 170 -9.21 13.93 -13.65
CA ARG A 170 -10.31 14.40 -12.78
C ARG A 170 -10.37 13.55 -11.53
N GLY A 171 -9.81 14.08 -10.44
CA GLY A 171 -10.17 13.67 -9.09
C GLY A 171 -11.69 13.65 -8.97
N GLY A 172 -12.25 12.47 -8.77
CA GLY A 172 -13.69 12.25 -8.79
C GLY A 172 -14.01 10.80 -8.47
N SER A 173 -14.36 10.59 -7.20
CA SER A 173 -15.21 9.52 -6.66
C SER A 173 -15.81 8.55 -7.69
N GLY A 174 -15.47 7.27 -7.58
CA GLY A 174 -16.19 6.12 -8.16
C GLY A 174 -16.29 6.13 -9.69
N SER A 175 -15.81 5.12 -10.40
CA SER A 175 -16.51 3.83 -10.49
C SER A 175 -15.95 3.07 -11.70
N ARG A 176 -16.05 1.73 -11.65
CA ARG A 176 -15.81 0.74 -12.73
C ARG A 176 -14.43 0.08 -12.89
N LEU A 177 -13.31 0.67 -12.47
CA LEU A 177 -12.02 -0.06 -12.57
C LEU A 177 -11.85 -1.15 -11.49
N GLY A 178 -12.46 -0.98 -10.31
CA GLY A 178 -12.26 -1.90 -9.18
C GLY A 178 -12.87 -3.29 -9.33
N ARG A 179 -13.82 -3.50 -10.26
CA ARG A 179 -14.48 -4.80 -10.46
C ARG A 179 -13.78 -5.66 -11.53
N LEU A 180 -12.88 -5.09 -12.32
CA LEU A 180 -12.16 -5.78 -13.38
C LEU A 180 -10.78 -6.30 -12.93
N SER A 181 -10.12 -5.63 -11.97
CA SER A 181 -8.73 -5.94 -11.62
C SER A 181 -8.52 -7.31 -10.97
N LEU A 182 -9.45 -7.84 -10.16
CA LEU A 182 -9.20 -9.07 -9.41
C LEU A 182 -9.50 -10.36 -10.17
N ASN A 183 -10.41 -10.32 -11.14
CA ASN A 183 -10.60 -11.46 -12.07
C ASN A 183 -9.37 -11.67 -12.96
N LEU A 184 -8.54 -10.64 -13.14
CA LEU A 184 -7.29 -10.72 -13.90
C LEU A 184 -6.11 -11.28 -13.08
N LEU A 185 -6.21 -11.27 -11.75
CA LEU A 185 -5.29 -11.93 -10.82
C LEU A 185 -5.72 -13.37 -10.48
N GLY A 186 -6.68 -13.96 -11.21
CA GLY A 186 -7.39 -15.19 -10.84
C GLY A 186 -6.57 -16.48 -10.67
N GLY A 187 -5.23 -16.42 -10.69
CA GLY A 187 -4.35 -17.54 -10.40
C GLY A 187 -3.50 -17.29 -9.15
N LYS A 188 -3.20 -18.37 -8.41
CA LYS A 188 -2.25 -18.35 -7.28
C LYS A 188 -0.90 -17.71 -7.64
N GLU A 189 -0.46 -17.87 -8.88
CA GLU A 189 0.78 -17.28 -9.41
C GLU A 189 0.68 -15.74 -9.52
N SER A 190 -0.43 -15.21 -10.02
CA SER A 190 -0.64 -13.75 -10.13
C SER A 190 -0.69 -13.08 -8.76
N ILE A 191 -1.34 -13.72 -7.78
CA ILE A 191 -1.37 -13.24 -6.39
C ILE A 191 0.03 -13.25 -5.78
N SER A 192 0.78 -14.35 -5.93
CA SER A 192 2.16 -14.44 -5.44
C SER A 192 3.07 -13.38 -6.07
N ARG A 193 2.94 -13.12 -7.38
CA ARG A 193 3.67 -12.05 -8.08
C ARG A 193 3.28 -10.68 -7.55
N MET A 194 1.99 -10.42 -7.34
CA MET A 194 1.53 -9.17 -6.73
C MET A 194 2.12 -8.98 -5.33
N HIS A 195 2.10 -10.00 -4.47
CA HIS A 195 2.68 -9.93 -3.13
C HIS A 195 4.18 -9.63 -3.21
N TYR A 196 4.90 -10.31 -4.11
CA TYR A 196 6.32 -10.04 -4.36
C TYR A 196 6.56 -8.59 -4.82
N ALA A 197 5.79 -8.10 -5.79
CA ALA A 197 5.89 -6.74 -6.31
C ALA A 197 5.64 -5.69 -5.21
N VAL A 198 4.65 -5.88 -4.35
CA VAL A 198 4.37 -4.99 -3.21
C VAL A 198 5.53 -4.98 -2.22
N ARG A 199 6.04 -6.15 -1.83
CA ARG A 199 7.17 -6.24 -0.88
C ARG A 199 8.42 -5.59 -1.45
N ARG A 200 8.71 -5.82 -2.74
CA ARG A 200 9.83 -5.20 -3.44
C ARG A 200 9.69 -3.68 -3.50
N LEU A 201 8.48 -3.17 -3.74
CA LEU A 201 8.20 -1.74 -3.77
C LEU A 201 8.45 -1.11 -2.40
N LEU A 202 7.93 -1.73 -1.33
CA LEU A 202 8.17 -1.29 0.05
C LEU A 202 9.67 -1.32 0.39
N LYS A 203 10.41 -2.35 -0.03
CA LYS A 203 11.87 -2.45 0.16
C LYS A 203 12.63 -1.31 -0.52
N ILE A 204 12.26 -0.95 -1.75
CA ILE A 204 12.86 0.21 -2.45
C ILE A 204 12.56 1.49 -1.66
N VAL A 205 11.31 1.70 -1.25
CA VAL A 205 10.93 2.90 -0.50
C VAL A 205 11.68 2.98 0.84
N CYS A 206 11.71 1.90 1.62
CA CYS A 206 12.46 1.83 2.88
C CYS A 206 13.98 1.99 2.69
N SER A 207 14.51 1.79 1.48
CA SER A 207 15.93 2.07 1.20
C SER A 207 16.25 3.57 1.04
N HIS A 208 15.23 4.41 0.89
CA HIS A 208 15.37 5.86 0.68
C HIS A 208 14.83 6.72 1.83
N PHE A 209 14.18 6.09 2.81
CA PHE A 209 13.63 6.71 4.02
C PHE A 209 14.08 5.91 5.25
N LYS A 210 13.80 6.40 6.47
CA LYS A 210 14.09 5.61 7.68
C LYS A 210 13.19 4.39 7.86
N GLY A 211 12.09 4.32 7.10
CA GLY A 211 11.10 3.26 7.18
C GLY A 211 9.73 3.77 6.73
N VAL A 212 8.77 2.84 6.65
CA VAL A 212 7.38 3.13 6.31
C VAL A 212 6.49 2.70 7.47
N VAL A 213 5.65 3.61 7.94
CA VAL A 213 4.57 3.34 8.88
C VAL A 213 3.27 3.24 8.08
N LEU A 214 2.74 2.02 7.99
CA LEU A 214 1.46 1.75 7.34
C LEU A 214 0.35 1.69 8.39
N PHE A 215 -0.61 2.61 8.30
CA PHE A 215 -1.80 2.62 9.16
C PHE A 215 -3.04 2.21 8.38
N ILE A 216 -3.69 1.13 8.82
CA ILE A 216 -4.93 0.62 8.23
C ILE A 216 -6.04 0.76 9.27
N ASP A 217 -7.01 1.62 9.00
CA ASP A 217 -8.13 1.90 9.90
C ASP A 217 -9.35 1.02 9.59
N ASP A 218 -10.17 0.78 10.61
CA ASP A 218 -11.35 -0.09 10.57
C ASP A 218 -11.08 -1.52 10.04
N LEU A 219 -10.06 -2.19 10.59
CA LEU A 219 -9.63 -3.55 10.19
C LEU A 219 -10.75 -4.62 10.30
N GLN A 220 -11.78 -4.39 11.11
CA GLN A 220 -12.95 -5.28 11.18
C GLN A 220 -13.65 -5.47 9.82
N TRP A 221 -13.49 -4.54 8.89
CA TRP A 221 -14.04 -4.63 7.52
C TRP A 221 -13.05 -5.23 6.52
N SER A 222 -11.96 -5.86 6.99
CA SER A 222 -10.92 -6.38 6.11
C SER A 222 -11.35 -7.57 5.27
N ASP A 223 -10.91 -7.60 4.02
CA ASP A 223 -11.01 -8.78 3.17
C ASP A 223 -9.80 -9.72 3.35
N THR A 224 -9.99 -11.01 3.03
CA THR A 224 -8.95 -12.04 3.15
C THR A 224 -7.70 -11.71 2.32
N ALA A 225 -7.84 -11.12 1.14
CA ALA A 225 -6.69 -10.78 0.31
C ALA A 225 -5.82 -9.71 0.97
N THR A 226 -6.43 -8.74 1.68
CA THR A 226 -5.67 -7.76 2.49
C THR A 226 -4.92 -8.44 3.62
N LEU A 227 -5.57 -9.34 4.36
CA LEU A 227 -4.93 -10.04 5.47
C LEU A 227 -3.77 -10.94 4.99
N ASP A 228 -3.94 -11.64 3.87
CA ASP A 228 -2.89 -12.46 3.25
C ASP A 228 -1.72 -11.61 2.77
N LEU A 229 -1.99 -10.43 2.20
CA LEU A 229 -0.96 -9.48 1.80
C LEU A 229 -0.19 -8.95 3.02
N LEU A 230 -0.88 -8.54 4.09
CA LEU A 230 -0.26 -8.08 5.33
C LEU A 230 0.60 -9.18 5.96
N LYS A 231 0.09 -10.42 6.03
CA LYS A 231 0.86 -11.63 6.41
C LYS A 231 2.15 -11.72 5.60
N SER A 232 2.05 -11.61 4.27
CA SER A 232 3.21 -11.75 3.40
C SER A 232 4.28 -10.67 3.62
N ILE A 233 3.87 -9.45 4.00
CA ILE A 233 4.76 -8.31 4.27
C ILE A 233 5.42 -8.46 5.66
N VAL A 234 4.64 -8.82 6.68
CA VAL A 234 5.15 -8.99 8.06
C VAL A 234 6.10 -10.18 8.15
N LEU A 235 5.82 -11.25 7.42
CA LEU A 235 6.69 -12.44 7.39
C LEU A 235 7.89 -12.28 6.44
N ASP A 236 8.04 -11.14 5.76
CA ASP A 236 9.11 -10.92 4.81
C ASP A 236 10.43 -10.57 5.49
N GLY A 237 11.40 -11.48 5.35
CA GLY A 237 12.76 -11.42 5.90
C GLY A 237 13.65 -10.30 5.34
N GLU A 238 13.16 -9.52 4.38
CA GLU A 238 13.97 -8.68 3.51
C GLU A 238 13.61 -7.19 3.52
N ILE A 239 12.53 -6.81 4.20
CA ILE A 239 12.13 -5.40 4.32
C ILE A 239 12.94 -4.78 5.47
N PRO A 240 13.80 -3.77 5.19
CA PRO A 240 14.59 -3.12 6.23
C PRO A 240 13.70 -2.31 7.18
N SER A 241 14.09 -2.29 8.46
CA SER A 241 13.39 -1.61 9.57
C SER A 241 13.51 -0.09 9.55
#